data_AF-A0A7Z9ZIW2-F1
#
_entry.id   AF-A0A7Z9ZIW2-F1
#
_cell.length_a   1.000
_cell.length_b   1.000
_cell.length_c   1.000
_cell.angle_alpha   90.00
_cell.angle_beta   90.00
_cell.angle_gamma   90.00
#
_symmetry.space_group_name_H-M   'P 1'
#
loop_
_entity.id
_entity.type
_entity.pdbx_description
1 polymer ?
#
loop_
_entity_poly.entity_id
_entity_poly.type
_entity_poly.pdbx_seq_one_letter_code
_entity_poly.pdbx_strand_id
1 'polypeptide(L)'
;MKGLLGKLVGDTNERTIARLQKVVEQINALEPEFRALDDEQLQAKTDGFRRRLARGESPDDVLVEAFAAVREAARRTIGLRHYDVQLIGGMVLHQGKIAEMRTGEGKTLVATLPLYLNGLTLNPEWVERARARWGDDPDRWEFVPLNGIPVGRGVHLVTVNDYLARRDGGWMGPIYHALGLRVGLVIPGFSAVYDPDYVAQQALLEDDRLVHWRPVPRQEAYAADITYGTNNEFGFDYLRDNLVTDLSDCVQRELYYAIIDEVDSVLIDEARTPLIISGPADVPSDLYRRFDQIVRRLREGVDYEVDERTRVVTLTEAGIDKVESMLPEIKSGESIYDAKHAHMLPYLDNALHAHVIYRRDKDYVVKDGQVVIVDEFTGRLLYGRRYSEGLHQAIEAKEGLAIQRESLTYGTITVQNYFRMYRKLAGMTGTAATEKEEFYTIYGLDVVVLPTNVEYRAKYGDLVERRRPASHLDEVTFAGVLDGREDVLVTVYERGDPPQERYYRRLDLPDVIYVDEA
;
A
#
# COMPACT_ATOMS: atom_id res chain seq x y z
N MET A 1 -23.90 2.80 -34.84
CA MET A 1 -22.56 2.27 -35.20
C MET A 1 -21.76 1.69 -34.02
N LYS A 2 -22.24 1.68 -32.76
CA LYS A 2 -21.55 1.07 -31.60
C LYS A 2 -21.76 -0.46 -31.43
N GLY A 3 -22.66 -1.09 -32.19
CA GLY A 3 -23.06 -2.50 -31.98
C GLY A 3 -22.39 -3.56 -32.87
N LEU A 4 -21.67 -3.16 -33.94
CA LEU A 4 -21.01 -4.11 -34.85
C LEU A 4 -19.49 -4.25 -34.61
N LEU A 5 -18.81 -3.17 -34.20
CA LEU A 5 -17.37 -3.20 -33.93
C LEU A 5 -17.01 -3.99 -32.65
N GLY A 6 -17.88 -3.99 -31.64
CA GLY A 6 -17.70 -4.82 -30.42
C GLY A 6 -17.99 -6.31 -30.61
N LYS A 7 -18.57 -6.74 -31.74
CA LYS A 7 -18.86 -8.15 -32.03
C LYS A 7 -17.77 -8.86 -32.85
N LEU A 8 -16.90 -8.12 -33.53
CA LEU A 8 -15.82 -8.67 -34.36
C LEU A 8 -14.51 -8.87 -33.58
N VAL A 9 -14.34 -8.17 -32.45
CA VAL A 9 -13.29 -8.38 -31.46
C VAL A 9 -14.01 -8.75 -30.17
N GLY A 10 -14.23 -10.06 -29.92
CA GLY A 10 -14.90 -10.51 -28.70
C GLY A 10 -14.27 -9.92 -27.45
N ASP A 11 -15.09 -9.68 -26.42
CA ASP A 11 -14.70 -9.04 -25.16
C ASP A 11 -13.40 -9.68 -24.63
N THR A 12 -12.37 -8.84 -24.48
CA THR A 12 -11.05 -9.25 -23.99
C THR A 12 -11.13 -9.88 -22.60
N ASN A 13 -12.11 -9.50 -21.78
CA ASN A 13 -12.33 -10.10 -20.47
C ASN A 13 -12.84 -11.54 -20.60
N GLU A 14 -13.88 -11.78 -21.41
CA GLU A 14 -14.44 -13.12 -21.59
C GLU A 14 -13.42 -14.10 -22.15
N ARG A 15 -12.61 -13.67 -23.12
CA ARG A 15 -11.52 -14.49 -23.69
C ARG A 15 -10.46 -14.82 -22.63
N THR A 16 -10.13 -13.87 -21.77
CA THR A 16 -9.18 -14.09 -20.67
C THR A 16 -9.72 -15.13 -19.70
N ILE A 17 -10.97 -14.99 -19.24
CA ILE A 17 -11.62 -15.94 -18.33
C ILE A 17 -11.70 -17.34 -18.97
N ALA A 18 -12.14 -17.45 -20.22
CA ALA A 18 -12.24 -18.74 -20.92
C ALA A 18 -10.89 -19.44 -21.11
N ARG A 19 -9.79 -18.68 -21.24
CA ARG A 19 -8.43 -19.25 -21.26
C ARG A 19 -8.04 -19.79 -19.88
N LEU A 20 -8.28 -19.00 -18.83
CA LEU A 20 -7.94 -19.38 -17.46
C LEU A 20 -8.80 -20.54 -16.95
N GLN A 21 -10.01 -20.69 -17.48
CA GLN A 21 -10.87 -21.84 -17.22
C GLN A 21 -10.17 -23.18 -17.46
N LYS A 22 -9.41 -23.29 -18.55
CA LYS A 22 -8.69 -24.51 -18.90
C LYS A 22 -7.60 -24.85 -17.90
N VAL A 23 -7.07 -23.84 -17.21
CA VAL A 23 -6.08 -24.02 -16.14
C VAL A 23 -6.78 -24.42 -14.84
N VAL A 24 -7.95 -23.86 -14.55
CA VAL A 24 -8.81 -24.31 -13.44
C VAL A 24 -9.13 -25.80 -13.56
N GLU A 25 -9.47 -26.28 -14.76
CA GLU A 25 -9.73 -27.71 -15.00
C GLU A 25 -8.52 -28.60 -14.65
N GLN A 26 -7.30 -28.14 -14.95
CA GLN A 26 -6.07 -28.84 -14.59
C GLN A 26 -5.85 -28.84 -13.07
N ILE A 27 -6.08 -27.71 -12.40
CA ILE A 27 -5.98 -27.61 -10.93
C ILE A 27 -7.01 -28.53 -10.26
N ASN A 28 -8.25 -28.55 -10.76
CA ASN A 28 -9.31 -29.44 -10.28
C ASN A 28 -8.95 -30.91 -10.46
N ALA A 29 -8.31 -31.28 -11.56
CA ALA A 29 -7.88 -32.66 -11.82
C ALA A 29 -6.84 -33.16 -10.81
N LEU A 30 -6.06 -32.28 -10.17
CA LEU A 30 -5.08 -32.63 -9.14
C LEU A 30 -5.68 -32.76 -7.73
N GLU A 31 -6.93 -32.34 -7.51
CA GLU A 31 -7.55 -32.36 -6.18
C GLU A 31 -7.52 -33.74 -5.50
N PRO A 32 -7.81 -34.87 -6.17
CA PRO A 32 -7.71 -36.20 -5.55
C PRO A 32 -6.28 -36.55 -5.10
N GLU A 33 -5.26 -36.17 -5.87
CA GLU A 33 -3.85 -36.40 -5.52
C GLU A 33 -3.48 -35.61 -4.26
N PHE A 34 -3.75 -34.31 -4.24
CA PHE A 34 -3.39 -33.45 -3.11
C PHE A 34 -4.16 -33.78 -1.84
N ARG A 35 -5.43 -34.21 -1.96
CA ARG A 35 -6.23 -34.67 -0.83
C ARG A 35 -5.67 -35.95 -0.19
N ALA A 36 -4.98 -36.78 -0.97
CA ALA A 36 -4.39 -38.02 -0.48
C ALA A 36 -3.05 -37.82 0.25
N LEU A 37 -2.39 -36.66 0.09
CA LEU A 37 -1.15 -36.35 0.78
C LEU A 37 -1.39 -36.18 2.29
N ASP A 38 -0.47 -36.60 3.14
CA ASP A 38 -0.44 -36.13 4.53
C ASP A 38 0.13 -34.69 4.62
N ASP A 39 0.16 -34.11 5.81
CA ASP A 39 0.60 -32.72 6.01
C ASP A 39 2.11 -32.54 5.72
N GLU A 40 2.94 -33.54 6.05
CA GLU A 40 4.38 -33.52 5.79
C GLU A 40 4.66 -33.58 4.28
N GLN A 41 3.96 -34.46 3.56
CA GLN A 41 4.03 -34.59 2.11
C GLN A 41 3.55 -33.33 1.39
N LEU A 42 2.47 -32.71 1.88
CA LEU A 42 1.95 -31.46 1.33
C LEU A 42 2.96 -30.33 1.54
N GLN A 43 3.53 -30.21 2.74
CA GLN A 43 4.58 -29.23 3.03
C GLN A 43 5.83 -29.44 2.17
N ALA A 44 6.24 -30.70 1.97
CA ALA A 44 7.41 -31.06 1.15
C ALA A 44 7.27 -30.70 -0.33
N LYS A 45 6.06 -30.47 -0.85
CA LYS A 45 5.85 -29.96 -2.21
C LYS A 45 6.54 -28.60 -2.42
N THR A 46 6.61 -27.75 -1.39
CA THR A 46 7.29 -26.43 -1.44
C THR A 46 8.75 -26.56 -1.84
N ASP A 47 9.50 -27.47 -1.22
CA ASP A 47 10.89 -27.73 -1.59
C ASP A 47 10.99 -28.31 -3.00
N GLY A 48 10.07 -29.19 -3.38
CA GLY A 48 9.95 -29.70 -4.75
C GLY A 48 9.81 -28.59 -5.79
N PHE A 49 8.94 -27.61 -5.53
CA PHE A 49 8.76 -26.44 -6.40
C PHE A 49 10.02 -25.57 -6.43
N ARG A 50 10.64 -25.28 -5.28
CA ARG A 50 11.88 -24.50 -5.23
C ARG A 50 13.04 -25.16 -5.99
N ARG A 51 13.14 -26.50 -5.97
CA ARG A 51 14.12 -27.24 -6.79
C ARG A 51 13.86 -27.08 -8.29
N ARG A 52 12.59 -27.15 -8.73
CA ARG A 52 12.21 -26.89 -10.13
C ARG A 52 12.59 -25.48 -10.56
N LEU A 53 12.28 -24.47 -9.73
CA LEU A 53 12.68 -23.08 -9.99
C LEU A 53 14.20 -22.91 -10.03
N ALA A 54 14.96 -23.59 -9.16
CA ALA A 54 16.43 -23.58 -9.18
C ALA A 54 17.03 -24.18 -10.48
N ARG A 55 16.30 -25.09 -11.14
CA ARG A 55 16.66 -25.66 -12.45
C ARG A 55 16.28 -24.78 -13.63
N GLY A 56 15.61 -23.65 -13.39
CA GLY A 56 15.25 -22.68 -14.42
C GLY A 56 13.80 -22.75 -14.90
N GLU A 57 12.95 -23.56 -14.28
CA GLU A 57 11.50 -23.46 -14.49
C GLU A 57 10.98 -22.11 -13.95
N SER A 58 9.91 -21.61 -14.57
CA SER A 58 9.25 -20.37 -14.19
C SER A 58 8.13 -20.62 -13.16
N PRO A 59 7.64 -19.57 -12.47
CA PRO A 59 6.43 -19.68 -11.65
C PRO A 59 5.21 -20.19 -12.43
N ASP A 60 5.09 -19.87 -13.72
CA ASP A 60 4.00 -20.36 -14.55
C ASP A 60 4.04 -21.90 -14.73
N ASP A 61 5.25 -22.49 -14.78
CA ASP A 61 5.44 -23.94 -14.97
C ASP A 61 5.05 -24.78 -13.76
N VAL A 62 5.02 -24.18 -12.56
CA VAL A 62 4.63 -24.82 -11.29
C VAL A 62 3.26 -24.35 -10.79
N LEU A 63 2.59 -23.45 -11.53
CA LEU A 63 1.39 -22.74 -11.07
C LEU A 63 0.26 -23.70 -10.71
N VAL A 64 0.02 -24.71 -11.53
CA VAL A 64 -1.11 -25.65 -11.37
C VAL A 64 -0.98 -26.42 -10.07
N GLU A 65 0.19 -27.01 -9.82
CA GLU A 65 0.48 -27.79 -8.61
C GLU A 65 0.57 -26.89 -7.38
N ALA A 66 1.12 -25.68 -7.50
CA ALA A 66 1.19 -24.72 -6.40
C ALA A 66 -0.21 -24.26 -5.96
N PHE A 67 -1.11 -23.98 -6.90
CA PHE A 67 -2.48 -23.58 -6.59
C PHE A 67 -3.28 -24.74 -5.99
N ALA A 68 -3.06 -25.97 -6.44
CA ALA A 68 -3.63 -27.16 -5.83
C ALA A 68 -3.16 -27.33 -4.38
N ALA A 69 -1.86 -27.12 -4.11
CA ALA A 69 -1.29 -27.17 -2.76
C ALA A 69 -1.93 -26.14 -1.82
N VAL A 70 -2.04 -24.88 -2.26
CA VAL A 70 -2.66 -23.79 -1.48
C VAL A 70 -4.13 -24.06 -1.21
N ARG A 71 -4.89 -24.52 -2.21
CA ARG A 71 -6.31 -24.87 -2.03
C ARG A 71 -6.48 -25.97 -0.98
N GLU A 72 -5.63 -27.00 -1.03
CA GLU A 72 -5.69 -28.09 -0.06
C GLU A 72 -5.26 -27.64 1.35
N ALA A 73 -4.21 -26.82 1.45
CA ALA A 73 -3.78 -26.23 2.73
C ALA A 73 -4.89 -25.34 3.34
N ALA A 74 -5.57 -24.52 2.53
CA ALA A 74 -6.71 -23.72 2.97
C ALA A 74 -7.86 -24.59 3.50
N ARG A 75 -8.18 -25.68 2.79
CA ARG A 75 -9.21 -26.62 3.21
C ARG A 75 -8.90 -27.25 4.56
N ARG A 76 -7.64 -27.64 4.81
CA ARG A 76 -7.21 -28.29 6.06
C ARG A 76 -7.13 -27.33 7.24
N THR A 77 -6.59 -26.14 7.01
CA THR A 77 -6.19 -25.23 8.09
C THR A 77 -7.29 -24.28 8.51
N ILE A 78 -8.06 -23.75 7.55
CA ILE A 78 -9.11 -22.75 7.81
C ILE A 78 -10.51 -23.22 7.36
N GLY A 79 -10.63 -24.45 6.86
CA GLY A 79 -11.90 -25.04 6.45
C GLY A 79 -12.48 -24.48 5.15
N LEU A 80 -11.73 -23.65 4.42
CA LEU A 80 -12.18 -23.01 3.18
C LEU A 80 -11.48 -23.62 1.97
N ARG A 81 -12.28 -24.03 0.97
CA ARG A 81 -11.77 -24.47 -0.33
C ARG A 81 -12.03 -23.35 -1.34
N HIS A 82 -10.99 -22.90 -2.04
CA HIS A 82 -11.15 -21.88 -3.09
C HIS A 82 -12.17 -22.30 -4.13
N TYR A 83 -13.10 -21.42 -4.46
CA TYR A 83 -13.96 -21.55 -5.64
C TYR A 83 -13.14 -21.43 -6.91
N ASP A 84 -13.70 -21.92 -8.01
CA ASP A 84 -13.02 -21.94 -9.29
C ASP A 84 -12.80 -20.52 -9.85
N VAL A 85 -13.74 -19.61 -9.63
CA VAL A 85 -13.55 -18.18 -9.95
C VAL A 85 -12.47 -17.52 -9.11
N GLN A 86 -12.24 -18.00 -7.88
CA GLN A 86 -11.17 -17.51 -7.02
C GLN A 86 -9.79 -17.96 -7.53
N LEU A 87 -9.68 -19.16 -8.12
CA LEU A 87 -8.46 -19.57 -8.83
C LEU A 87 -8.17 -18.65 -10.02
N ILE A 88 -9.21 -18.24 -10.75
CA ILE A 88 -9.07 -17.27 -11.85
C ILE A 88 -8.56 -15.92 -11.32
N GLY A 89 -9.12 -15.43 -10.20
CA GLY A 89 -8.61 -14.24 -9.51
C GLY A 89 -7.14 -14.36 -9.14
N GLY A 90 -6.73 -15.49 -8.58
CA GLY A 90 -5.34 -15.75 -8.23
C GLY A 90 -4.41 -15.72 -9.45
N MET A 91 -4.84 -16.27 -10.59
CA MET A 91 -4.08 -16.23 -11.84
C MET A 91 -4.03 -14.83 -12.47
N VAL A 92 -5.10 -14.03 -12.35
CA VAL A 92 -5.12 -12.63 -12.79
C VAL A 92 -4.12 -11.81 -11.98
N LEU A 93 -4.13 -11.95 -10.65
CA LEU A 93 -3.15 -11.31 -9.77
C LEU A 93 -1.73 -11.73 -10.15
N HIS A 94 -1.48 -13.03 -10.34
CA HIS A 94 -0.16 -13.53 -10.74
C HIS A 94 0.37 -12.87 -12.02
N GLN A 95 -0.51 -12.57 -12.97
CA GLN A 95 -0.19 -11.91 -14.25
C GLN A 95 0.13 -10.42 -14.12
N GLY A 96 0.12 -9.85 -12.90
CA GLY A 96 0.37 -8.42 -12.69
C GLY A 96 -0.80 -7.54 -13.14
N LYS A 97 -2.02 -7.97 -12.82
CA LYS A 97 -3.27 -7.30 -13.22
C LYS A 97 -4.15 -7.00 -12.02
N ILE A 98 -5.20 -6.21 -12.25
CA ILE A 98 -6.25 -5.98 -11.27
C ILE A 98 -7.37 -7.00 -11.46
N ALA A 99 -7.63 -7.78 -10.41
CA ALA A 99 -8.79 -8.66 -10.32
C ALA A 99 -9.95 -7.89 -9.67
N GLU A 100 -10.93 -7.49 -10.47
CA GLU A 100 -12.16 -6.91 -9.92
C GLU A 100 -13.11 -8.02 -9.49
N MET A 101 -13.34 -8.10 -8.19
CA MET A 101 -14.16 -9.11 -7.52
C MET A 101 -15.09 -8.41 -6.54
N ARG A 102 -16.40 -8.64 -6.67
CA ARG A 102 -17.40 -8.04 -5.79
C ARG A 102 -17.11 -8.35 -4.32
N THR A 103 -17.55 -7.45 -3.44
CA THR A 103 -17.46 -7.64 -1.99
C THR A 103 -18.14 -8.96 -1.60
N GLY A 104 -17.46 -9.76 -0.77
CA GLY A 104 -17.93 -11.09 -0.37
C GLY A 104 -17.41 -12.25 -1.22
N GLU A 105 -16.79 -11.99 -2.38
CA GLU A 105 -16.22 -13.05 -3.24
C GLU A 105 -14.91 -13.66 -2.70
N GLY A 106 -14.43 -13.23 -1.53
CA GLY A 106 -13.30 -13.84 -0.83
C GLY A 106 -11.90 -13.39 -1.30
N LYS A 107 -11.73 -12.10 -1.63
CA LYS A 107 -10.45 -11.48 -2.06
C LYS A 107 -9.25 -11.87 -1.19
N THR A 108 -9.42 -11.85 0.14
CA THR A 108 -8.37 -12.25 1.10
C THR A 108 -7.87 -13.69 0.85
N LEU A 109 -8.78 -14.64 0.61
CA LEU A 109 -8.43 -16.03 0.32
C LEU A 109 -7.80 -16.18 -1.07
N VAL A 110 -8.29 -15.41 -2.06
CA VAL A 110 -7.78 -15.39 -3.45
C VAL A 110 -6.30 -15.02 -3.48
N ALA A 111 -5.88 -14.01 -2.72
CA ALA A 111 -4.50 -13.53 -2.69
C ALA A 111 -3.49 -14.60 -2.23
N THR A 112 -3.92 -15.61 -1.48
CA THR A 112 -3.01 -16.67 -0.99
C THR A 112 -2.36 -17.47 -2.11
N LEU A 113 -3.08 -17.69 -3.21
CA LEU A 113 -2.61 -18.44 -4.37
C LEU A 113 -1.38 -17.76 -5.02
N PRO A 114 -1.46 -16.51 -5.50
CA PRO A 114 -0.30 -15.82 -6.08
C PRO A 114 0.75 -15.44 -5.04
N LEU A 115 0.40 -15.14 -3.77
CA LEU A 115 1.41 -14.84 -2.74
C LEU A 115 2.30 -16.05 -2.49
N TYR A 116 1.72 -17.24 -2.31
CA TYR A 116 2.48 -18.48 -2.18
C TYR A 116 3.35 -18.70 -3.41
N LEU A 117 2.76 -18.74 -4.61
CA LEU A 117 3.49 -19.04 -5.84
C LEU A 117 4.69 -18.10 -6.08
N ASN A 118 4.49 -16.80 -5.88
CA ASN A 118 5.56 -15.82 -6.11
C ASN A 118 6.55 -15.75 -4.94
N GLY A 119 6.12 -16.13 -3.72
CA GLY A 119 7.01 -16.31 -2.56
C GLY A 119 8.00 -17.47 -2.73
N LEU A 120 7.73 -18.42 -3.63
CA LEU A 120 8.67 -19.50 -3.97
C LEU A 120 9.89 -19.02 -4.79
N THR A 121 9.82 -17.83 -5.38
CA THR A 121 10.86 -17.33 -6.29
C THR A 121 12.16 -17.08 -5.54
N LEU A 122 13.23 -17.73 -5.99
CA LEU A 122 14.51 -17.75 -5.27
C LEU A 122 15.23 -16.40 -5.36
N ASN A 123 15.78 -15.98 -4.22
CA ASN A 123 16.67 -14.84 -4.13
C ASN A 123 17.98 -15.17 -4.86
N PRO A 124 18.41 -14.37 -5.87
CA PRO A 124 19.64 -14.62 -6.61
C PRO A 124 20.88 -14.74 -5.72
N GLU A 125 20.99 -13.89 -4.71
CA GLU A 125 22.11 -13.93 -3.76
C GLU A 125 22.09 -15.22 -2.93
N TRP A 126 20.89 -15.67 -2.53
CA TRP A 126 20.74 -16.94 -1.84
C TRP A 126 21.16 -18.12 -2.74
N VAL A 127 20.78 -18.10 -4.01
CA VAL A 127 21.12 -19.15 -4.99
C VAL A 127 22.64 -19.26 -5.18
N GLU A 128 23.35 -18.14 -5.28
CA GLU A 128 24.82 -18.13 -5.36
C GLU A 128 25.46 -18.78 -4.13
N ARG A 129 24.94 -18.46 -2.93
CA ARG A 129 25.41 -19.04 -1.66
C ARG A 129 25.07 -20.53 -1.55
N ALA A 130 23.88 -20.95 -2.01
CA ALA A 130 23.46 -22.33 -2.03
C ALA A 130 24.36 -23.18 -2.93
N ARG A 131 24.69 -22.68 -4.14
CA ARG A 131 25.65 -23.33 -5.05
C ARG A 131 27.03 -23.48 -4.41
N ALA A 132 27.52 -22.44 -3.74
CA ALA A 132 28.81 -22.49 -3.04
C ALA A 132 28.82 -23.51 -1.89
N ARG A 133 27.68 -23.71 -1.22
CA ARG A 133 27.56 -24.60 -0.05
C ARG A 133 27.31 -26.06 -0.42
N TRP A 134 26.42 -26.33 -1.38
CA TRP A 134 25.90 -27.67 -1.68
C TRP A 134 26.19 -28.15 -3.12
N GLY A 135 26.82 -27.31 -3.95
CA GLY A 135 27.08 -27.58 -5.37
C GLY A 135 25.90 -27.22 -6.27
N ASP A 136 26.01 -27.55 -7.56
CA ASP A 136 25.06 -27.09 -8.58
C ASP A 136 23.73 -27.85 -8.66
N ASP A 137 23.65 -29.01 -8.01
CA ASP A 137 22.49 -29.92 -8.03
C ASP A 137 21.46 -29.53 -6.95
N PRO A 138 20.27 -28.98 -7.33
CA PRO A 138 19.29 -28.51 -6.36
C PRO A 138 18.66 -29.60 -5.49
N ASP A 139 18.79 -30.89 -5.86
CA ASP A 139 18.30 -31.98 -5.01
C ASP A 139 19.09 -32.09 -3.69
N ARG A 140 20.30 -31.52 -3.64
CA ARG A 140 21.16 -31.49 -2.45
C ARG A 140 20.98 -30.24 -1.59
N TRP A 141 20.18 -29.29 -2.05
CA TRP A 141 20.02 -28.01 -1.35
C TRP A 141 19.01 -28.14 -0.22
N GLU A 142 19.29 -27.45 0.88
CA GLU A 142 18.34 -27.24 1.97
C GLU A 142 17.79 -25.82 1.84
N PHE A 143 16.48 -25.65 1.63
CA PHE A 143 15.87 -24.34 1.39
C PHE A 143 15.66 -23.58 2.71
N VAL A 144 16.75 -23.24 3.38
CA VAL A 144 16.82 -22.48 4.63
C VAL A 144 17.62 -21.19 4.45
N PRO A 145 17.39 -20.13 5.25
CA PRO A 145 18.16 -18.90 5.16
C PRO A 145 19.67 -19.12 5.32
N LEU A 146 20.49 -18.40 4.54
CA LEU A 146 21.96 -18.54 4.54
C LEU A 146 22.65 -17.22 4.93
N ASN A 147 23.22 -17.20 6.15
CA ASN A 147 23.85 -16.01 6.76
C ASN A 147 22.95 -14.77 6.68
N GLY A 148 21.70 -14.91 7.13
CA GLY A 148 20.71 -13.82 7.14
C GLY A 148 20.00 -13.58 5.81
N ILE A 149 20.43 -14.18 4.70
CA ILE A 149 19.78 -14.03 3.40
C ILE A 149 18.58 -15.00 3.30
N PRO A 150 17.35 -14.50 3.09
CA PRO A 150 16.18 -15.34 2.88
C PRO A 150 16.26 -16.15 1.59
N VAL A 151 15.58 -17.30 1.57
CA VAL A 151 15.51 -18.20 0.40
C VAL A 151 14.79 -17.52 -0.76
N GLY A 152 13.61 -16.95 -0.47
CA GLY A 152 12.78 -16.26 -1.45
C GLY A 152 13.12 -14.78 -1.59
N ARG A 153 12.72 -14.18 -2.72
CA ARG A 153 12.85 -12.73 -2.96
C ARG A 153 11.95 -11.88 -2.06
N GLY A 154 10.80 -12.44 -1.67
CA GLY A 154 9.79 -11.76 -0.87
C GLY A 154 8.63 -11.22 -1.68
N VAL A 155 7.45 -11.27 -1.08
CA VAL A 155 6.24 -10.68 -1.67
C VAL A 155 5.48 -9.90 -0.60
N HIS A 156 4.85 -8.80 -1.00
CA HIS A 156 4.11 -7.94 -0.08
C HIS A 156 2.60 -8.02 -0.36
N LEU A 157 1.80 -8.19 0.70
CA LEU A 157 0.37 -7.86 0.65
C LEU A 157 0.16 -6.51 1.32
N VAL A 158 -0.39 -5.58 0.57
CA VAL A 158 -0.69 -4.22 1.01
C VAL A 158 -2.18 -4.10 1.27
N THR A 159 -2.55 -3.57 2.42
CA THR A 159 -3.94 -3.28 2.79
C THR A 159 -4.09 -1.80 3.20
N VAL A 160 -5.33 -1.33 3.37
CA VAL A 160 -5.63 0.08 3.69
C VAL A 160 -5.43 0.44 5.17
N ASN A 161 -5.37 -0.52 6.10
CA ASN A 161 -5.19 -0.21 7.52
C ASN A 161 -4.58 -1.36 8.33
N ASP A 162 -4.07 -1.02 9.51
CA ASP A 162 -3.35 -1.93 10.40
C ASP A 162 -4.18 -3.12 10.86
N TYR A 163 -5.48 -2.93 11.09
CA TYR A 163 -6.36 -4.01 11.52
C TYR A 163 -6.51 -5.06 10.41
N LEU A 164 -6.76 -4.63 9.16
CA LEU A 164 -6.86 -5.55 8.03
C LEU A 164 -5.53 -6.28 7.77
N ALA A 165 -4.39 -5.58 7.83
CA ALA A 165 -3.08 -6.21 7.71
C ALA A 165 -2.88 -7.32 8.75
N ARG A 166 -3.19 -7.04 10.02
CA ARG A 166 -3.08 -8.02 11.12
C ARG A 166 -4.07 -9.17 10.98
N ARG A 167 -5.35 -8.86 10.71
CA ARG A 167 -6.44 -9.83 10.60
C ARG A 167 -6.19 -10.78 9.44
N ASP A 168 -5.86 -10.25 8.27
CA ASP A 168 -5.72 -11.05 7.06
C ASP A 168 -4.44 -11.88 7.08
N GLY A 169 -3.33 -11.30 7.53
CA GLY A 169 -2.08 -12.05 7.70
C GLY A 169 -2.22 -13.16 8.75
N GLY A 170 -2.95 -12.92 9.84
CA GLY A 170 -3.17 -13.92 10.89
C GLY A 170 -4.20 -14.97 10.49
N TRP A 171 -5.21 -14.60 9.70
CA TRP A 171 -6.20 -15.53 9.17
C TRP A 171 -5.64 -16.45 8.08
N MET A 172 -4.83 -15.91 7.17
CA MET A 172 -4.21 -16.67 6.08
C MET A 172 -2.88 -17.32 6.49
N GLY A 173 -2.26 -16.86 7.58
CA GLY A 173 -1.03 -17.39 8.18
C GLY A 173 -0.97 -18.92 8.29
N PRO A 174 -2.02 -19.61 8.80
CA PRO A 174 -2.07 -21.07 8.86
C PRO A 174 -1.81 -21.77 7.52
N ILE A 175 -2.30 -21.22 6.41
CA ILE A 175 -2.15 -21.79 5.06
C ILE A 175 -0.68 -21.77 4.66
N TYR A 176 -0.04 -20.61 4.80
CA TYR A 176 1.37 -20.44 4.44
C TYR A 176 2.28 -21.25 5.35
N HIS A 177 1.99 -21.28 6.64
CA HIS A 177 2.73 -22.06 7.62
C HIS A 177 2.66 -23.56 7.32
N ALA A 178 1.46 -24.09 7.02
CA ALA A 178 1.28 -25.49 6.63
C ALA A 178 2.07 -25.85 5.34
N LEU A 179 2.31 -24.87 4.47
CA LEU A 179 3.15 -25.03 3.28
C LEU A 179 4.62 -24.64 3.50
N GLY A 180 5.04 -24.36 4.73
CA GLY A 180 6.42 -24.08 5.09
C GLY A 180 6.93 -22.67 4.73
N LEU A 181 6.04 -21.74 4.42
CA LEU A 181 6.40 -20.33 4.22
C LEU A 181 6.24 -19.52 5.51
N ARG A 182 7.12 -18.53 5.69
CA ARG A 182 7.05 -17.56 6.79
C ARG A 182 6.22 -16.35 6.38
N VAL A 183 5.43 -15.84 7.33
CA VAL A 183 4.61 -14.64 7.16
C VAL A 183 5.04 -13.58 8.16
N GLY A 184 5.40 -12.40 7.66
CA GLY A 184 5.71 -11.22 8.46
C GLY A 184 4.56 -10.22 8.44
N LEU A 185 4.54 -9.33 9.43
CA LEU A 185 3.63 -8.21 9.56
C LEU A 185 4.43 -6.95 9.86
N VAL A 186 4.13 -5.86 9.16
CA VAL A 186 4.67 -4.51 9.42
C VAL A 186 3.54 -3.49 9.47
N ILE A 187 3.39 -2.84 10.62
CA ILE A 187 2.45 -1.74 10.87
C ILE A 187 3.15 -0.68 11.74
N PRO A 188 2.64 0.55 11.85
CA PRO A 188 3.28 1.61 12.64
C PRO A 188 3.65 1.15 14.06
N GLY A 189 4.95 1.21 14.38
CA GLY A 189 5.47 0.86 15.71
C GLY A 189 5.42 -0.63 16.09
N PHE A 190 4.99 -1.52 15.19
CA PHE A 190 4.90 -2.95 15.47
C PHE A 190 5.30 -3.80 14.26
N SER A 191 6.11 -4.82 14.52
CA SER A 191 6.46 -5.86 13.55
C SER A 191 6.44 -7.23 14.20
N ALA A 192 5.96 -8.22 13.45
CA ALA A 192 5.78 -9.57 13.96
C ALA A 192 5.95 -10.61 12.85
N VAL A 193 6.08 -11.86 13.24
CA VAL A 193 5.92 -13.03 12.35
C VAL A 193 4.80 -13.91 12.87
N TYR A 194 4.10 -14.57 11.94
CA TYR A 194 3.10 -15.55 12.29
C TYR A 194 3.76 -16.78 12.91
N ASP A 195 3.29 -17.19 14.08
CA ASP A 195 3.81 -18.30 14.86
C ASP A 195 2.64 -18.99 15.60
N PRO A 196 2.22 -20.20 15.19
CA PRO A 196 1.07 -20.87 15.78
C PRO A 196 1.28 -21.25 17.26
N ASP A 197 2.54 -21.38 17.72
CA ASP A 197 2.86 -21.70 19.11
C ASP A 197 2.84 -20.45 20.01
N TYR A 198 2.83 -19.25 19.42
CA TYR A 198 2.71 -18.00 20.14
C TYR A 198 1.25 -17.60 20.31
N VAL A 199 0.83 -17.22 21.52
CA VAL A 199 -0.54 -16.76 21.80
C VAL A 199 -0.49 -15.45 22.59
N ALA A 200 -0.84 -14.34 21.95
CA ALA A 200 -1.02 -13.04 22.58
C ALA A 200 -2.34 -13.02 23.37
N GLN A 201 -2.27 -13.23 24.68
CA GLN A 201 -3.46 -13.32 25.55
C GLN A 201 -4.39 -12.10 25.45
N GLN A 202 -3.84 -10.90 25.25
CA GLN A 202 -4.63 -9.67 25.11
C GLN A 202 -5.45 -9.63 23.81
N ALA A 203 -4.97 -10.29 22.75
CA ALA A 203 -5.65 -10.31 21.45
C ALA A 203 -6.83 -11.29 21.39
N LEU A 204 -6.87 -12.30 22.27
CA LEU A 204 -7.99 -13.26 22.38
C LEU A 204 -9.33 -12.59 22.71
N LEU A 205 -9.29 -11.43 23.38
CA LEU A 205 -10.50 -10.67 23.73
C LEU A 205 -11.01 -9.82 22.56
N GLU A 206 -10.22 -9.67 21.50
CA GLU A 206 -10.54 -8.85 20.33
C GLU A 206 -10.99 -9.73 19.16
N ASP A 207 -10.11 -10.62 18.70
CA ASP A 207 -10.29 -11.42 17.49
C ASP A 207 -9.24 -12.56 17.47
N ASP A 208 -9.71 -13.81 17.42
CA ASP A 208 -8.85 -15.00 17.43
C ASP A 208 -7.81 -15.02 16.31
N ARG A 209 -8.05 -14.30 15.20
CA ARG A 209 -7.11 -14.21 14.08
C ARG A 209 -5.87 -13.37 14.40
N LEU A 210 -5.86 -12.64 15.51
CA LEU A 210 -4.78 -11.71 15.88
C LEU A 210 -3.77 -12.30 16.87
N VAL A 211 -3.99 -13.52 17.35
CA VAL A 211 -3.30 -14.04 18.53
C VAL A 211 -1.90 -14.59 18.24
N HIS A 212 -1.64 -14.99 17.00
CA HIS A 212 -0.42 -15.71 16.59
C HIS A 212 0.68 -14.80 16.03
N TRP A 213 0.68 -13.52 16.39
CA TRP A 213 1.70 -12.55 15.97
C TRP A 213 2.83 -12.44 16.98
N ARG A 214 3.92 -13.19 16.80
CA ARG A 214 5.11 -13.10 17.64
C ARG A 214 5.93 -11.85 17.29
N PRO A 215 6.12 -10.89 18.21
CA PRO A 215 6.87 -9.67 17.91
C PRO A 215 8.33 -9.97 17.55
N VAL A 216 8.84 -9.28 16.53
CA VAL A 216 10.23 -9.41 16.05
C VAL A 216 10.78 -8.07 15.57
N PRO A 217 12.11 -7.92 15.45
CA PRO A 217 12.70 -6.79 14.74
C PRO A 217 12.15 -6.67 13.32
N ARG A 218 12.04 -5.44 12.82
CA ARG A 218 11.40 -5.17 11.53
C ARG A 218 12.10 -5.84 10.34
N GLN A 219 13.43 -5.93 10.37
CA GLN A 219 14.22 -6.71 9.41
C GLN A 219 13.78 -8.18 9.32
N GLU A 220 13.44 -8.81 10.46
CA GLU A 220 13.00 -10.20 10.48
C GLU A 220 11.60 -10.36 9.86
N ALA A 221 10.71 -9.38 10.04
CA ALA A 221 9.39 -9.38 9.41
C ALA A 221 9.49 -9.23 7.88
N TYR A 222 10.39 -8.38 7.38
CA TYR A 222 10.67 -8.28 5.94
C TYR A 222 11.41 -9.51 5.38
N ALA A 223 12.16 -10.25 6.21
CA ALA A 223 12.85 -11.47 5.81
C ALA A 223 11.92 -12.69 5.62
N ALA A 224 10.67 -12.63 6.10
CA ALA A 224 9.66 -13.66 5.89
C ALA A 224 9.29 -13.82 4.40
N ASP A 225 8.88 -14.98 3.90
CA ASP A 225 8.58 -15.16 2.46
C ASP A 225 7.47 -14.22 1.96
N ILE A 226 6.51 -13.91 2.84
CA ILE A 226 5.38 -13.01 2.59
C ILE A 226 5.31 -11.97 3.71
N THR A 227 5.13 -10.69 3.39
CA THR A 227 4.99 -9.61 4.38
C THR A 227 3.66 -8.87 4.19
N TYR A 228 2.83 -8.84 5.22
CA TYR A 228 1.59 -8.07 5.28
C TYR A 228 1.88 -6.69 5.86
N GLY A 229 1.24 -5.66 5.33
CA GLY A 229 1.37 -4.31 5.89
C GLY A 229 0.42 -3.31 5.25
N THR A 230 0.62 -2.04 5.57
CA THR A 230 -0.11 -0.93 4.97
C THR A 230 0.74 -0.22 3.94
N ASN A 231 0.10 0.40 2.96
CA ASN A 231 0.75 1.24 1.96
C ASN A 231 1.63 2.33 2.60
N ASN A 232 1.12 2.96 3.65
CA ASN A 232 1.84 3.98 4.42
C ASN A 232 3.10 3.38 5.05
N GLU A 233 3.01 2.25 5.73
CA GLU A 233 4.15 1.69 6.45
C GLU A 233 5.27 1.23 5.50
N PHE A 234 4.91 0.56 4.41
CA PHE A 234 5.87 0.17 3.37
C PHE A 234 6.59 1.39 2.77
N GLY A 235 5.86 2.47 2.46
CA GLY A 235 6.47 3.68 1.92
C GLY A 235 7.31 4.44 2.96
N PHE A 236 6.91 4.46 4.23
CA PHE A 236 7.71 5.07 5.29
C PHE A 236 8.96 4.27 5.64
N ASP A 237 8.92 2.95 5.60
CA ASP A 237 10.12 2.12 5.74
C ASP A 237 11.11 2.40 4.60
N TYR A 238 10.63 2.54 3.37
CA TYR A 238 11.47 2.97 2.27
C TYR A 238 12.11 4.34 2.50
N LEU A 239 11.33 5.33 2.96
CA LEU A 239 11.87 6.65 3.28
C LEU A 239 12.91 6.58 4.41
N ARG A 240 12.66 5.79 5.45
CA ARG A 240 13.60 5.59 6.57
C ARG A 240 14.88 4.90 6.12
N ASP A 241 14.79 3.89 5.26
CA ASP A 241 15.95 3.18 4.70
C ASP A 241 16.84 4.11 3.86
N ASN A 242 16.32 5.21 3.32
CA ASN A 242 17.12 6.22 2.62
C ASN A 242 17.72 7.30 3.55
N LEU A 243 17.45 7.22 4.85
CA LEU A 243 17.99 8.13 5.87
C LEU A 243 19.01 7.44 6.80
N VAL A 244 19.18 6.12 6.71
CA VAL A 244 20.15 5.39 7.54
C VAL A 244 21.59 5.70 7.11
N THR A 245 22.51 5.60 8.06
CA THR A 245 23.95 5.83 7.81
C THR A 245 24.71 4.55 7.47
N ASP A 246 24.18 3.39 7.84
CA ASP A 246 24.76 2.07 7.58
C ASP A 246 23.74 1.19 6.83
N LEU A 247 24.19 0.47 5.81
CA LEU A 247 23.32 -0.42 5.03
C LEU A 247 22.73 -1.56 5.87
N SER A 248 23.41 -1.96 6.94
CA SER A 248 22.91 -2.97 7.87
C SER A 248 21.71 -2.51 8.72
N ASP A 249 21.41 -1.21 8.73
CA ASP A 249 20.22 -0.65 9.40
C ASP A 249 18.98 -0.62 8.47
N CYS A 250 19.14 -0.89 7.17
CA CYS A 250 18.00 -0.98 6.25
C CYS A 250 17.08 -2.14 6.65
N VAL A 251 15.77 -1.91 6.60
CA VAL A 251 14.77 -2.92 6.99
C VAL A 251 14.14 -3.62 5.80
N GLN A 252 13.97 -2.93 4.67
CA GLN A 252 13.42 -3.53 3.44
C GLN A 252 14.47 -4.33 2.68
N ARG A 253 13.98 -5.13 1.73
CA ARG A 253 14.78 -5.85 0.73
C ARG A 253 14.23 -5.57 -0.67
N GLU A 254 14.65 -6.34 -1.69
CA GLU A 254 14.19 -6.18 -3.07
C GLU A 254 12.66 -6.02 -3.15
N LEU A 255 12.18 -4.94 -3.78
CA LEU A 255 10.78 -4.73 -4.10
C LEU A 255 10.40 -5.63 -5.30
N TYR A 256 10.10 -6.89 -5.00
CA TYR A 256 9.89 -7.90 -6.03
C TYR A 256 8.44 -7.95 -6.53
N TYR A 257 7.49 -8.32 -5.67
CA TYR A 257 6.07 -8.43 -6.04
C TYR A 257 5.18 -7.90 -4.93
N ALA A 258 4.22 -7.04 -5.29
CA ALA A 258 3.17 -6.56 -4.40
C ALA A 258 1.78 -6.84 -4.95
N ILE A 259 0.89 -7.28 -4.06
CA ILE A 259 -0.55 -7.31 -4.29
C ILE A 259 -1.19 -6.27 -3.38
N ILE A 260 -1.97 -5.37 -3.97
CA ILE A 260 -2.68 -4.32 -3.25
C ILE A 260 -4.15 -4.70 -3.11
N ASP A 261 -4.61 -4.91 -1.89
CA ASP A 261 -6.03 -5.02 -1.57
C ASP A 261 -6.67 -3.63 -1.52
N GLU A 262 -7.92 -3.54 -1.96
CA GLU A 262 -8.64 -2.29 -2.24
C GLU A 262 -7.77 -1.31 -3.04
N VAL A 263 -7.30 -1.78 -4.19
CA VAL A 263 -6.32 -1.08 -5.05
C VAL A 263 -6.77 0.32 -5.50
N ASP A 264 -8.07 0.55 -5.65
CA ASP A 264 -8.67 1.87 -5.91
C ASP A 264 -8.47 2.82 -4.73
N SER A 265 -8.72 2.36 -3.51
CA SER A 265 -8.49 3.16 -2.31
C SER A 265 -7.01 3.56 -2.18
N VAL A 266 -6.09 2.62 -2.42
CA VAL A 266 -4.65 2.86 -2.23
C VAL A 266 -4.02 3.66 -3.38
N LEU A 267 -4.27 3.26 -4.63
CA LEU A 267 -3.58 3.81 -5.79
C LEU A 267 -4.27 5.03 -6.42
N ILE A 268 -5.54 5.29 -6.09
CA ILE A 268 -6.30 6.43 -6.61
C ILE A 268 -6.58 7.43 -5.49
N ASP A 269 -7.25 7.00 -4.42
CA ASP A 269 -7.71 7.94 -3.39
C ASP A 269 -6.58 8.40 -2.46
N GLU A 270 -5.85 7.47 -1.86
CA GLU A 270 -4.73 7.79 -0.96
C GLU A 270 -3.51 8.34 -1.71
N ALA A 271 -3.35 7.98 -2.97
CA ALA A 271 -2.23 8.40 -3.79
C ALA A 271 -2.22 9.90 -4.14
N ARG A 272 -3.26 10.65 -3.79
CA ARG A 272 -3.35 12.11 -3.98
C ARG A 272 -2.38 12.89 -3.09
N THR A 273 -2.01 12.33 -1.94
CA THR A 273 -1.11 12.98 -0.99
C THR A 273 0.20 12.19 -0.94
N PRO A 274 1.37 12.84 -1.08
CA PRO A 274 2.64 12.13 -0.97
C PRO A 274 2.91 11.71 0.47
N LEU A 275 3.71 10.66 0.64
CA LEU A 275 4.28 10.26 1.92
C LEU A 275 5.45 11.18 2.24
N ILE A 276 5.41 11.79 3.42
CA ILE A 276 6.40 12.78 3.86
C ILE A 276 6.93 12.36 5.23
N ILE A 277 8.23 12.09 5.33
CA ILE A 277 8.88 11.93 6.63
C ILE A 277 9.43 13.29 7.08
N SER A 278 8.97 13.75 8.23
CA SER A 278 9.41 15.02 8.81
C SER A 278 9.83 14.82 10.27
N GLY A 279 10.79 15.62 10.71
CA GLY A 279 11.23 15.65 12.10
C GLY A 279 11.03 17.02 12.72
N PRO A 280 11.11 17.09 14.06
CA PRO A 280 11.28 18.37 14.72
C PRO A 280 12.62 18.97 14.28
N ALA A 281 12.60 20.24 13.86
CA ALA A 281 13.82 21.03 13.85
C ALA A 281 14.33 21.21 15.28
N ASP A 282 15.60 21.61 15.41
CA ASP A 282 16.18 22.03 16.68
C ASP A 282 15.32 23.09 17.39
N VAL A 283 15.54 23.27 18.70
CA VAL A 283 14.86 24.30 19.49
C VAL A 283 14.94 25.64 18.75
N PRO A 284 13.84 26.43 18.65
CA PRO A 284 13.88 27.68 17.90
C PRO A 284 15.01 28.54 18.45
N SER A 285 15.97 28.87 17.59
CA SER A 285 17.17 29.60 18.00
C SER A 285 16.77 30.96 18.57
N ASP A 286 17.40 31.38 19.68
CA ASP A 286 17.25 32.73 20.22
C ASP A 286 17.66 33.81 19.19
N LEU A 287 18.39 33.42 18.14
CA LEU A 287 18.71 34.26 16.99
C LEU A 287 17.49 34.87 16.32
N TYR A 288 16.33 34.19 16.22
CA TYR A 288 15.12 34.78 15.63
C TYR A 288 14.67 36.05 16.36
N ARG A 289 14.59 35.99 17.71
CA ARG A 289 14.22 37.15 18.52
C ARG A 289 15.30 38.22 18.49
N ARG A 290 16.57 37.82 18.48
CA ARG A 290 17.69 38.74 18.46
C ARG A 290 17.75 39.53 17.16
N PHE A 291 17.63 38.87 16.02
CA PHE A 291 17.62 39.53 14.73
C PHE A 291 16.36 40.36 14.49
N ASP A 292 15.19 39.96 15.03
CA ASP A 292 14.03 40.87 15.11
C ASP A 292 14.39 42.20 15.80
N GLN A 293 15.03 42.14 16.98
CA GLN A 293 15.40 43.34 17.75
C GLN A 293 16.44 44.22 17.02
N ILE A 294 17.37 43.59 16.29
CA ILE A 294 18.38 44.29 15.50
C ILE A 294 17.73 44.99 14.30
N VAL A 295 16.94 44.26 13.52
CA VAL A 295 16.34 44.76 12.26
C VAL A 295 15.39 45.93 12.53
N ARG A 296 14.67 45.96 13.66
CA ARG A 296 13.86 47.12 14.09
C ARG A 296 14.62 48.45 14.19
N ARG A 297 15.95 48.40 14.32
CA ARG A 297 16.82 49.57 14.45
C ARG A 297 17.41 50.03 13.12
N LEU A 298 17.21 49.26 12.05
CA LEU A 298 17.71 49.56 10.72
C LEU A 298 16.75 50.50 9.98
N ARG A 299 17.30 51.33 9.10
CA ARG A 299 16.58 52.34 8.33
C ARG A 299 16.78 52.12 6.83
N GLU A 300 15.67 52.11 6.11
CA GLU A 300 15.66 52.08 4.64
C GLU A 300 16.40 53.29 4.05
N GLY A 301 17.19 53.06 2.99
CA GLY A 301 17.99 54.08 2.31
C GLY A 301 19.26 54.49 3.04
N VAL A 302 19.54 53.93 4.22
CA VAL A 302 20.80 54.12 4.96
C VAL A 302 21.43 52.78 5.28
N ASP A 303 20.69 51.90 5.95
CA ASP A 303 21.19 50.61 6.41
C ASP A 303 20.87 49.49 5.39
N TYR A 304 19.75 49.59 4.68
CA TYR A 304 19.37 48.63 3.62
C TYR A 304 18.65 49.32 2.47
N GLU A 305 18.63 48.66 1.33
CA GLU A 305 17.87 49.02 0.14
C GLU A 305 16.87 47.92 -0.21
N VAL A 306 15.75 48.31 -0.83
CA VAL A 306 14.66 47.40 -1.21
C VAL A 306 14.41 47.51 -2.69
N ASP A 307 14.49 46.38 -3.39
CA ASP A 307 13.94 46.29 -4.73
C ASP A 307 12.49 45.78 -4.64
N GLU A 308 11.55 46.72 -4.74
CA GLU A 308 10.11 46.40 -4.68
C GLU A 308 9.63 45.49 -5.83
N ARG A 309 10.33 45.45 -6.96
CA ARG A 309 9.96 44.58 -8.09
C ARG A 309 10.33 43.13 -7.85
N THR A 310 11.53 42.89 -7.30
CA THR A 310 12.03 41.54 -7.04
C THR A 310 11.73 41.08 -5.61
N ARG A 311 11.22 41.97 -4.76
CA ARG A 311 10.99 41.76 -3.32
C ARG A 311 12.28 41.35 -2.59
N VAL A 312 13.43 41.83 -3.06
CA VAL A 312 14.75 41.57 -2.46
C VAL A 312 15.15 42.74 -1.56
N VAL A 313 15.65 42.42 -0.37
CA VAL A 313 16.22 43.39 0.57
C VAL A 313 17.72 43.17 0.65
N THR A 314 18.51 44.22 0.40
CA THR A 314 19.98 44.13 0.45
C THR A 314 20.51 45.09 1.51
N LEU A 315 21.38 44.60 2.39
CA LEU A 315 22.09 45.46 3.34
C LEU A 315 23.14 46.30 2.61
N THR A 316 23.26 47.56 3.01
CA THR A 316 24.39 48.42 2.62
C THR A 316 25.61 48.13 3.50
N GLU A 317 26.79 48.65 3.13
CA GLU A 317 27.98 48.59 4.00
C GLU A 317 27.71 49.18 5.40
N ALA A 318 27.02 50.32 5.47
CA ALA A 318 26.66 50.95 6.74
C ALA A 318 25.70 50.08 7.58
N GLY A 319 24.79 49.36 6.92
CA GLY A 319 23.89 48.42 7.58
C GLY A 319 24.61 47.18 8.10
N ILE A 320 25.57 46.64 7.33
CA ILE A 320 26.43 45.53 7.74
C ILE A 320 27.21 45.92 9.00
N ASP A 321 27.93 47.05 8.97
CA ASP A 321 28.70 47.56 10.11
C ASP A 321 27.81 47.71 11.36
N LYS A 322 26.60 48.23 11.16
CA LYS A 322 25.64 48.45 12.25
C LYS A 322 25.11 47.15 12.83
N VAL A 323 24.79 46.15 12.01
CA VAL A 323 24.38 44.82 12.46
C VAL A 323 25.53 44.15 13.23
N GLU A 324 26.73 44.16 12.67
CA GLU A 324 27.94 43.59 13.28
C GLU A 324 28.23 44.23 14.65
N SER A 325 28.08 45.55 14.78
CA SER A 325 28.25 46.27 16.05
C SER A 325 27.27 45.85 17.17
N MET A 326 26.14 45.24 16.82
CA MET A 326 25.13 44.76 17.77
C MET A 326 25.28 43.26 18.10
N LEU A 327 26.24 42.58 17.47
CA LEU A 327 26.53 41.17 17.65
C LEU A 327 27.87 40.97 18.39
N PRO A 328 27.87 40.75 19.73
CA PRO A 328 29.07 40.42 20.51
C PRO A 328 29.96 39.28 20.00
N GLU A 329 29.43 38.37 19.18
CA GLU A 329 30.20 37.28 18.56
C GLU A 329 31.15 37.77 17.48
N ILE A 330 30.84 38.92 16.86
CA ILE A 330 31.61 39.51 15.78
C ILE A 330 32.56 40.53 16.39
N LYS A 331 33.85 40.18 16.40
CA LYS A 331 34.89 41.06 16.94
C LYS A 331 35.32 42.10 15.91
N SER A 332 35.97 43.16 16.39
CA SER A 332 36.54 44.18 15.51
C SER A 332 37.47 43.55 14.45
N GLY A 333 37.19 43.82 13.18
CA GLY A 333 37.91 43.26 12.03
C GLY A 333 37.41 41.90 11.53
N GLU A 334 36.38 41.33 12.16
CA GLU A 334 35.65 40.17 11.66
C GLU A 334 34.39 40.63 10.90
N SER A 335 33.90 39.79 9.98
CA SER A 335 32.64 40.06 9.30
C SER A 335 31.60 38.98 9.56
N ILE A 336 30.31 39.33 9.55
CA ILE A 336 29.20 38.37 9.61
C ILE A 336 29.24 37.37 8.45
N TYR A 337 29.89 37.72 7.34
CA TYR A 337 30.07 36.84 6.19
C TYR A 337 31.24 35.85 6.33
N ASP A 338 32.03 35.93 7.41
CA ASP A 338 33.08 34.95 7.69
C ASP A 338 32.48 33.55 7.93
N ALA A 339 33.17 32.49 7.48
CA ALA A 339 32.68 31.11 7.56
C ALA A 339 32.26 30.66 8.97
N LYS A 340 32.87 31.21 10.02
CA LYS A 340 32.51 30.94 11.43
C LYS A 340 31.15 31.53 11.85
N HIS A 341 30.71 32.60 11.19
CA HIS A 341 29.48 33.35 11.51
C HIS A 341 28.35 33.07 10.50
N ALA A 342 28.64 32.35 9.42
CA ALA A 342 27.69 32.04 8.33
C ALA A 342 26.35 31.44 8.80
N HIS A 343 26.34 30.71 9.92
CA HIS A 343 25.11 30.15 10.51
C HIS A 343 24.08 31.21 10.94
N MET A 344 24.49 32.48 11.10
CA MET A 344 23.63 33.60 11.49
C MET A 344 22.92 34.26 10.30
N LEU A 345 23.47 34.10 9.08
CA LEU A 345 23.00 34.80 7.88
C LEU A 345 21.53 34.50 7.53
N PRO A 346 21.03 33.24 7.59
CA PRO A 346 19.62 32.96 7.30
C PRO A 346 18.66 33.67 8.26
N TYR A 347 19.05 33.83 9.54
CA TYR A 347 18.22 34.51 10.53
C TYR A 347 18.15 36.02 10.29
N LEU A 348 19.27 36.64 9.93
CA LEU A 348 19.33 38.05 9.57
C LEU A 348 18.48 38.32 8.31
N ASP A 349 18.67 37.51 7.28
CA ASP A 349 17.97 37.63 6.01
C ASP A 349 16.45 37.46 6.21
N ASN A 350 16.02 36.41 6.92
CA ASN A 350 14.61 36.20 7.23
C ASN A 350 14.00 37.33 8.07
N ALA A 351 14.74 37.88 9.04
CA ALA A 351 14.26 39.00 9.83
C ALA A 351 14.09 40.27 8.98
N LEU A 352 15.04 40.57 8.10
CA LEU A 352 14.94 41.67 7.13
C LEU A 352 13.71 41.50 6.23
N HIS A 353 13.55 40.33 5.61
CA HIS A 353 12.40 40.03 4.77
C HIS A 353 11.09 40.13 5.55
N ALA A 354 11.01 39.56 6.75
CA ALA A 354 9.83 39.62 7.60
C ALA A 354 9.43 41.07 7.92
N HIS A 355 10.38 41.96 8.22
CA HIS A 355 10.10 43.37 8.54
C HIS A 355 9.75 44.22 7.32
N VAL A 356 10.48 44.05 6.22
CA VAL A 356 10.46 44.96 5.09
C VAL A 356 9.48 44.52 3.99
N ILE A 357 9.44 43.22 3.69
CA ILE A 357 8.69 42.66 2.56
C ILE A 357 7.29 42.19 2.96
N TYR A 358 7.15 41.59 4.14
CA TYR A 358 5.88 40.99 4.59
C TYR A 358 5.13 41.91 5.54
N ARG A 359 3.91 42.30 5.19
CA ARG A 359 3.09 43.25 5.95
C ARG A 359 1.89 42.55 6.59
N ARG A 360 1.66 42.89 7.86
CA ARG A 360 0.45 42.50 8.58
C ARG A 360 -0.78 43.11 7.91
N ASP A 361 -1.86 42.33 7.91
CA ASP A 361 -3.15 42.62 7.27
C ASP A 361 -3.09 42.75 5.74
N LYS A 362 -1.98 42.33 5.13
CA LYS A 362 -1.81 42.19 3.67
C LYS A 362 -1.32 40.79 3.29
N ASP A 363 -0.12 40.42 3.74
CA ASP A 363 0.51 39.14 3.42
C ASP A 363 0.20 38.07 4.50
N TYR A 364 -0.07 38.50 5.73
CA TYR A 364 -0.48 37.64 6.84
C TYR A 364 -1.36 38.41 7.83
N VAL A 365 -2.10 37.68 8.67
CA VAL A 365 -2.81 38.23 9.83
C VAL A 365 -2.37 37.53 11.11
N VAL A 366 -2.52 38.20 12.25
CA VAL A 366 -2.32 37.59 13.57
C VAL A 366 -3.68 37.30 14.19
N LYS A 367 -4.00 36.03 14.38
CA LYS A 367 -5.27 35.57 14.95
C LYS A 367 -5.01 34.47 15.98
N ASP A 368 -5.66 34.56 17.14
CA ASP A 368 -5.52 33.59 18.24
C ASP A 368 -4.07 33.32 18.66
N GLY A 369 -3.21 34.35 18.59
CA GLY A 369 -1.78 34.25 18.91
C GLY A 369 -0.94 33.53 17.86
N GLN A 370 -1.44 33.35 16.64
CA GLN A 370 -0.75 32.68 15.54
C GLN A 370 -0.71 33.54 14.27
N VAL A 371 0.33 33.35 13.46
CA VAL A 371 0.42 33.93 12.11
C VAL A 371 -0.39 33.07 11.14
N VAL A 372 -1.32 33.68 10.41
CA VAL A 372 -2.11 33.02 9.37
C VAL A 372 -1.84 33.72 8.04
N ILE A 373 -1.45 32.96 7.02
CA ILE A 373 -1.11 33.49 5.70
C ILE A 373 -2.38 33.97 5.00
N VAL A 374 -2.28 35.11 4.30
CA VAL A 374 -3.32 35.61 3.40
C VAL A 374 -2.93 35.24 1.98
N ASP A 375 -3.81 34.52 1.28
CA ASP A 375 -3.62 34.20 -0.13
C ASP A 375 -3.66 35.47 -0.99
N GLU A 376 -2.58 35.75 -1.74
CA GLU A 376 -2.41 37.00 -2.47
C GLU A 376 -3.44 37.21 -3.59
N PHE A 377 -4.00 36.11 -4.14
CA PHE A 377 -4.97 36.18 -5.25
C PHE A 377 -6.41 36.27 -4.77
N THR A 378 -6.74 35.54 -3.69
CA THR A 378 -8.12 35.34 -3.25
C THR A 378 -8.46 36.04 -1.94
N GLY A 379 -7.44 36.52 -1.20
CA GLY A 379 -7.59 37.10 0.14
C GLY A 379 -8.01 36.08 1.21
N ARG A 380 -8.02 34.79 0.89
CA ARG A 380 -8.42 33.72 1.83
C ARG A 380 -7.36 33.51 2.89
N LEU A 381 -7.81 33.24 4.12
CA LEU A 381 -6.93 32.87 5.23
C LEU A 381 -6.55 31.39 5.11
N LEU A 382 -5.25 31.13 4.97
CA LEU A 382 -4.70 29.79 4.80
C LEU A 382 -4.27 29.21 6.15
N TYR A 383 -5.23 28.62 6.87
CA TYR A 383 -4.98 27.93 8.13
C TYR A 383 -4.10 26.69 7.94
N GLY A 384 -3.17 26.45 8.87
CA GLY A 384 -2.27 25.30 8.86
C GLY A 384 -1.09 25.42 7.88
N ARG A 385 -1.04 26.46 7.04
CA ARG A 385 0.11 26.74 6.16
C ARG A 385 1.12 27.65 6.84
N ARG A 386 2.40 27.41 6.55
CA ARG A 386 3.54 28.19 7.06
C ARG A 386 4.44 28.62 5.90
N TYR A 387 5.15 29.72 6.11
CA TYR A 387 6.23 30.11 5.22
C TYR A 387 7.43 29.18 5.45
N SER A 388 8.17 28.87 4.40
CA SER A 388 9.32 27.95 4.44
C SER A 388 10.59 28.64 4.94
N GLU A 389 11.64 27.83 5.19
CA GLU A 389 13.03 28.28 5.42
C GLU A 389 13.21 29.29 6.56
N GLY A 390 12.41 29.18 7.63
CA GLY A 390 12.54 30.03 8.81
C GLY A 390 11.84 31.39 8.74
N LEU A 391 11.26 31.75 7.59
CA LEU A 391 10.56 33.02 7.43
C LEU A 391 9.32 33.12 8.34
N HIS A 392 8.60 32.02 8.55
CA HIS A 392 7.40 32.04 9.39
C HIS A 392 7.76 32.34 10.85
N GLN A 393 8.87 31.77 11.33
CA GLN A 393 9.44 31.98 12.65
C GLN A 393 9.93 33.42 12.82
N ALA A 394 10.53 34.00 11.77
CA ALA A 394 10.91 35.41 11.77
C ALA A 394 9.69 36.35 11.84
N ILE A 395 8.57 36.01 11.19
CA ILE A 395 7.31 36.77 11.31
C ILE A 395 6.69 36.59 12.71
N GLU A 396 6.70 35.37 13.26
CA GLU A 396 6.28 35.11 14.66
C GLU A 396 7.11 35.96 15.64
N ALA A 397 8.43 36.05 15.45
CA ALA A 397 9.31 36.91 16.23
C ALA A 397 8.98 38.40 16.06
N LYS A 398 8.76 38.85 14.82
CA LYS A 398 8.33 40.22 14.48
C LYS A 398 7.02 40.62 15.17
N GLU A 399 6.08 39.71 15.29
CA GLU A 399 4.78 39.97 15.93
C GLU A 399 4.80 39.72 17.44
N GLY A 400 5.95 39.34 18.02
CA GLY A 400 6.10 39.06 19.45
C GLY A 400 5.36 37.80 19.91
N LEU A 401 5.13 36.85 18.99
CA LEU A 401 4.42 35.60 19.27
C LEU A 401 5.38 34.51 19.78
N ALA A 402 4.80 33.43 20.28
CA ALA A 402 5.57 32.23 20.61
C ALA A 402 6.09 31.59 19.31
N ILE A 403 7.42 31.60 19.13
CA ILE A 403 8.06 31.00 17.96
C ILE A 403 7.93 29.49 18.06
N GLN A 404 7.28 28.89 17.08
CA GLN A 404 7.07 27.46 17.06
C GLN A 404 8.25 26.76 16.36
N ARG A 405 8.49 25.50 16.71
CA ARG A 405 9.51 24.68 16.03
C ARG A 405 9.14 24.50 14.57
N GLU A 406 10.14 24.54 13.71
CA GLU A 406 9.97 24.13 12.33
C GLU A 406 9.79 22.60 12.28
N SER A 407 9.07 22.14 11.26
CA SER A 407 9.12 20.73 10.87
C SER A 407 9.96 20.65 9.61
N LEU A 408 11.09 19.95 9.70
CA LEU A 408 11.97 19.72 8.56
C LEU A 408 11.52 18.45 7.86
N THR A 409 11.25 18.53 6.56
CA THR A 409 10.98 17.37 5.72
C THR A 409 12.30 16.73 5.32
N TYR A 410 12.52 15.48 5.74
CA TYR A 410 13.74 14.73 5.40
C TYR A 410 13.62 13.98 4.07
N GLY A 411 12.41 13.61 3.69
CA GLY A 411 12.17 12.84 2.46
C GLY A 411 10.71 12.83 2.07
N THR A 412 10.46 12.65 0.78
CA THR A 412 9.10 12.59 0.22
C THR A 412 9.07 11.61 -0.94
N ILE A 413 8.02 10.79 -1.00
CA ILE A 413 7.73 9.93 -2.14
C ILE A 413 6.22 9.88 -2.36
N THR A 414 5.78 9.85 -3.61
CA THR A 414 4.37 9.64 -3.92
C THR A 414 4.04 8.13 -3.89
N VAL A 415 2.82 7.78 -3.52
CA VAL A 415 2.35 6.38 -3.53
C VAL A 415 2.50 5.77 -4.93
N GLN A 416 2.24 6.56 -5.99
CA GLN A 416 2.46 6.16 -7.39
C GLN A 416 3.92 5.73 -7.61
N ASN A 417 4.87 6.60 -7.26
CA ASN A 417 6.28 6.34 -7.53
C ASN A 417 6.81 5.18 -6.70
N TYR A 418 6.38 5.03 -5.46
CA TYR A 418 6.77 3.90 -4.61
C TYR A 418 6.34 2.57 -5.22
N PHE A 419 5.06 2.41 -5.59
CA PHE A 419 4.58 1.14 -6.12
C PHE A 419 5.09 0.81 -7.53
N ARG A 420 5.47 1.83 -8.32
CA ARG A 420 6.15 1.63 -9.61
C ARG A 420 7.56 1.04 -9.49
N MET A 421 8.16 1.02 -8.30
CA MET A 421 9.47 0.41 -8.07
C MET A 421 9.41 -1.12 -7.98
N TYR A 422 8.24 -1.70 -7.74
CA TYR A 422 8.09 -3.16 -7.67
C TYR A 422 8.31 -3.78 -9.05
N ARG A 423 9.02 -4.91 -9.11
CA ARG A 423 9.21 -5.63 -10.39
C ARG A 423 7.89 -6.14 -10.97
N LYS A 424 6.95 -6.52 -10.11
CA LYS A 424 5.59 -6.88 -10.48
C LYS A 424 4.61 -6.26 -9.49
N LEU A 425 3.52 -5.74 -10.00
CA LEU A 425 2.44 -5.14 -9.21
C LEU A 425 1.12 -5.76 -9.63
N ALA A 426 0.24 -6.01 -8.68
CA ALA A 426 -1.13 -6.49 -8.92
C ALA A 426 -2.07 -5.87 -7.89
N GLY A 427 -3.38 -5.95 -8.13
CA GLY A 427 -4.36 -5.43 -7.20
C GLY A 427 -5.70 -6.15 -7.25
N MET A 428 -6.50 -5.98 -6.21
CA MET A 428 -7.86 -6.48 -6.15
C MET A 428 -8.78 -5.46 -5.50
N THR A 429 -10.02 -5.36 -5.97
CA THR A 429 -11.06 -4.48 -5.43
C THR A 429 -12.42 -4.89 -6.00
N GLY A 430 -13.51 -4.35 -5.45
CA GLY A 430 -14.85 -4.49 -6.03
C GLY A 430 -15.16 -3.51 -7.16
N THR A 431 -14.35 -2.46 -7.34
CA THR A 431 -14.74 -1.25 -8.10
C THR A 431 -13.61 -0.68 -8.96
N ALA A 432 -12.93 -1.50 -9.78
CA ALA A 432 -11.79 -1.04 -10.60
C ALA A 432 -12.14 -0.58 -12.03
N ALA A 433 -13.24 -1.08 -12.61
CA ALA A 433 -13.55 -0.93 -14.03
C ALA A 433 -13.79 0.53 -14.42
N THR A 434 -14.30 1.33 -13.49
CA THR A 434 -14.51 2.78 -13.67
C THR A 434 -13.20 3.53 -13.84
N GLU A 435 -12.14 3.12 -13.14
CA GLU A 435 -10.82 3.76 -13.13
C GLU A 435 -9.77 3.01 -13.98
N LYS A 436 -10.21 2.12 -14.88
CA LYS A 436 -9.33 1.25 -15.68
C LYS A 436 -8.28 2.02 -16.49
N GLU A 437 -8.64 3.16 -17.06
CA GLU A 437 -7.73 3.99 -17.86
C GLU A 437 -6.59 4.57 -17.00
N GLU A 438 -6.90 4.98 -15.76
CA GLU A 438 -5.92 5.54 -14.83
C GLU A 438 -4.94 4.46 -14.36
N PHE A 439 -5.45 3.28 -13.96
CA PHE A 439 -4.60 2.14 -13.58
C PHE A 439 -3.61 1.74 -14.68
N TYR A 440 -4.07 1.69 -15.93
CA TYR A 440 -3.22 1.35 -17.06
C TYR A 440 -2.19 2.45 -17.34
N THR A 441 -2.61 3.71 -17.34
CA THR A 441 -1.75 4.84 -17.71
C THR A 441 -0.65 5.09 -16.69
N ILE A 442 -0.95 4.99 -15.39
CA ILE A 442 -0.01 5.31 -14.31
C ILE A 442 0.84 4.09 -13.94
N TYR A 443 0.22 2.90 -13.86
CA TYR A 443 0.83 1.70 -13.28
C TYR A 443 1.03 0.56 -14.28
N GLY A 444 0.49 0.66 -15.50
CA GLY A 444 0.52 -0.43 -16.47
C GLY A 444 -0.38 -1.62 -16.08
N LEU A 445 -1.37 -1.41 -15.21
CA LEU A 445 -2.23 -2.47 -14.70
C LEU A 445 -3.53 -2.59 -15.52
N ASP A 446 -3.71 -3.73 -16.17
CA ASP A 446 -5.00 -4.08 -16.80
C ASP A 446 -6.04 -4.51 -15.75
N VAL A 447 -7.28 -4.07 -15.90
CA VAL A 447 -8.42 -4.55 -15.10
C VAL A 447 -9.15 -5.70 -15.79
N VAL A 448 -9.32 -6.80 -15.06
CA VAL A 448 -10.14 -7.97 -15.43
C VAL A 448 -11.32 -8.08 -14.47
N VAL A 449 -12.53 -7.94 -15.00
CA VAL A 449 -13.77 -8.05 -14.22
C VAL A 449 -14.17 -9.51 -14.15
N LEU A 450 -14.20 -10.05 -12.93
CA LEU A 450 -14.58 -11.44 -12.70
C LEU A 450 -16.09 -11.56 -12.42
N PRO A 451 -16.75 -12.58 -12.96
CA PRO A 451 -18.12 -12.91 -12.55
C PRO A 451 -18.15 -13.27 -11.07
N THR A 452 -19.31 -13.19 -10.42
CA THR A 452 -19.49 -13.80 -9.10
C THR A 452 -19.38 -15.32 -9.19
N ASN A 453 -19.15 -15.99 -8.06
CA ASN A 453 -19.15 -17.46 -8.03
C ASN A 453 -20.44 -18.07 -8.63
N VAL A 454 -21.59 -17.43 -8.38
CA VAL A 454 -22.89 -17.88 -8.91
C VAL A 454 -22.98 -17.70 -10.42
N GLU A 455 -22.62 -16.52 -10.93
CA GLU A 455 -22.58 -16.22 -12.37
C GLU A 455 -21.57 -17.13 -13.11
N TYR A 456 -20.44 -17.38 -12.46
CA TYR A 456 -19.41 -18.27 -12.97
C TYR A 456 -19.92 -19.72 -13.09
N ARG A 457 -20.54 -20.26 -12.02
CA ARG A 457 -21.14 -21.61 -12.04
C ARG A 457 -22.28 -21.71 -13.06
N ALA A 458 -23.00 -20.62 -13.32
CA ALA A 458 -24.04 -20.61 -14.35
C ALA A 458 -23.48 -20.70 -15.78
N LYS A 459 -22.27 -20.17 -16.00
CA LYS A 459 -21.62 -20.14 -17.31
C LYS A 459 -20.75 -21.37 -17.59
N TYR A 460 -20.03 -21.86 -16.57
CA TYR A 460 -19.01 -22.90 -16.71
C TYR A 460 -19.22 -24.12 -15.81
N GLY A 461 -20.19 -24.06 -14.89
CA GLY A 461 -20.42 -25.08 -13.88
C GLY A 461 -21.78 -25.76 -14.02
N ASP A 462 -22.42 -25.96 -12.87
CA ASP A 462 -23.58 -26.80 -12.66
C ASP A 462 -24.90 -26.03 -12.45
N LEU A 463 -24.85 -24.69 -12.42
CA LEU A 463 -26.04 -23.86 -12.27
C LEU A 463 -26.69 -23.55 -13.61
N VAL A 464 -28.02 -23.49 -13.63
CA VAL A 464 -28.79 -23.07 -14.80
C VAL A 464 -29.36 -21.68 -14.55
N GLU A 465 -29.02 -20.70 -15.41
CA GLU A 465 -29.58 -19.35 -15.36
C GLU A 465 -30.97 -19.30 -16.03
N ARG A 466 -31.96 -18.74 -15.33
CA ARG A 466 -33.31 -18.49 -15.86
C ARG A 466 -33.78 -17.08 -15.50
N ARG A 467 -34.50 -16.44 -16.41
CA ARG A 467 -35.17 -15.15 -16.15
C ARG A 467 -36.67 -15.38 -15.97
N ARG A 468 -37.21 -14.92 -14.85
CA ARG A 468 -38.63 -15.07 -14.48
C ARG A 468 -39.12 -13.81 -13.72
N PRO A 469 -40.41 -13.45 -13.81
CA PRO A 469 -41.01 -12.47 -12.90
C PRO A 469 -40.93 -12.95 -11.44
N ALA A 470 -40.68 -12.04 -10.50
CA ALA A 470 -40.66 -12.37 -9.07
C ALA A 470 -41.99 -12.96 -8.58
N SER A 471 -43.11 -12.56 -9.18
CA SER A 471 -44.44 -13.10 -8.89
C SER A 471 -44.63 -14.57 -9.24
N HIS A 472 -43.73 -15.18 -10.02
CA HIS A 472 -43.78 -16.60 -10.37
C HIS A 472 -42.91 -17.48 -9.45
N LEU A 473 -42.41 -16.92 -8.35
CA LEU A 473 -41.61 -17.62 -7.34
C LEU A 473 -42.48 -17.85 -6.11
N ASP A 474 -43.35 -18.87 -6.17
CA ASP A 474 -44.34 -19.19 -5.13
C ASP A 474 -43.73 -19.47 -3.74
N GLU A 475 -42.44 -19.80 -3.69
CA GLU A 475 -41.72 -20.24 -2.48
C GLU A 475 -40.86 -19.14 -1.84
N VAL A 476 -40.75 -17.95 -2.44
CA VAL A 476 -39.84 -16.88 -1.97
C VAL A 476 -40.62 -15.67 -1.50
N THR A 477 -40.71 -15.50 -0.19
CA THR A 477 -41.15 -14.21 0.37
C THR A 477 -40.06 -13.17 0.19
N PHE A 478 -40.12 -12.42 -0.92
CA PHE A 478 -39.45 -11.11 -1.03
C PHE A 478 -40.15 -10.02 -0.18
N ALA A 479 -41.03 -10.43 0.74
CA ALA A 479 -41.85 -9.59 1.59
C ALA A 479 -40.97 -8.80 2.58
N GLY A 480 -40.56 -7.62 2.14
CA GLY A 480 -39.64 -6.72 2.85
C GLY A 480 -38.58 -6.08 1.95
N VAL A 481 -38.37 -6.62 0.74
CA VAL A 481 -37.31 -6.20 -0.20
C VAL A 481 -37.88 -5.57 -1.48
N LEU A 482 -39.08 -5.94 -1.90
CA LEU A 482 -39.69 -5.48 -3.17
C LEU A 482 -40.69 -4.31 -3.04
N ASP A 483 -40.94 -3.76 -1.85
CA ASP A 483 -41.92 -2.68 -1.61
C ASP A 483 -43.28 -2.88 -2.32
N GLY A 484 -43.74 -4.13 -2.45
CA GLY A 484 -45.00 -4.46 -3.13
C GLY A 484 -44.96 -4.41 -4.67
N ARG A 485 -43.78 -4.35 -5.31
CA ARG A 485 -43.64 -4.44 -6.77
C ARG A 485 -43.63 -5.89 -7.25
N GLU A 486 -44.74 -6.34 -7.87
CA GLU A 486 -44.94 -7.72 -8.36
C GLU A 486 -44.36 -7.97 -9.76
N ASP A 487 -43.97 -6.93 -10.49
CA ASP A 487 -43.48 -6.95 -11.87
C ASP A 487 -41.94 -6.96 -11.99
N VAL A 488 -41.23 -7.06 -10.86
CA VAL A 488 -39.75 -7.07 -10.85
C VAL A 488 -39.24 -8.37 -11.47
N LEU A 489 -38.43 -8.23 -12.52
CA LEU A 489 -37.74 -9.36 -13.14
C LEU A 489 -36.53 -9.76 -12.29
N VAL A 490 -36.40 -11.06 -12.04
CA VAL A 490 -35.27 -11.65 -11.33
C VAL A 490 -34.56 -12.68 -12.20
N THR A 491 -33.25 -12.79 -12.00
CA THR A 491 -32.45 -13.91 -12.49
C THR A 491 -32.42 -14.97 -11.40
N VAL A 492 -32.80 -16.20 -11.73
CA VAL A 492 -32.77 -17.36 -10.84
C VAL A 492 -31.66 -18.29 -11.32
N TYR A 493 -30.85 -18.78 -10.39
CA TYR A 493 -29.83 -19.79 -10.65
C TYR A 493 -30.17 -21.06 -9.87
N GLU A 494 -30.29 -22.19 -10.56
CA GLU A 494 -30.78 -23.45 -9.98
C GLU A 494 -29.81 -24.60 -10.22
N ARG A 495 -29.62 -25.47 -9.21
CA ARG A 495 -28.95 -26.78 -9.37
C ARG A 495 -29.95 -27.92 -9.26
N GLY A 496 -30.08 -28.73 -10.32
CA GLY A 496 -30.94 -29.92 -10.34
C GLY A 496 -32.42 -29.65 -10.64
N ASP A 497 -33.20 -30.73 -10.80
CA ASP A 497 -34.65 -30.72 -10.99
C ASP A 497 -35.28 -31.88 -10.19
N PRO A 498 -35.96 -31.63 -9.04
CA PRO A 498 -36.22 -30.32 -8.43
C PRO A 498 -34.94 -29.63 -7.89
N PRO A 499 -34.95 -28.29 -7.76
CA PRO A 499 -33.75 -27.53 -7.39
C PRO A 499 -33.30 -27.81 -5.96
N GLN A 500 -32.03 -28.17 -5.81
CA GLN A 500 -31.36 -28.43 -4.53
C GLN A 500 -30.63 -27.20 -3.97
N GLU A 501 -30.26 -26.27 -4.86
CA GLU A 501 -29.68 -24.96 -4.54
C GLU A 501 -30.35 -23.94 -5.44
N ARG A 502 -30.74 -22.79 -4.86
CA ARG A 502 -31.39 -21.72 -5.60
C ARG A 502 -30.87 -20.35 -5.15
N TYR A 503 -30.51 -19.52 -6.13
CA TYR A 503 -30.02 -18.16 -5.93
C TYR A 503 -30.83 -17.16 -6.74
N TYR A 504 -30.98 -15.94 -6.23
CA TYR A 504 -31.76 -14.88 -6.87
C TYR A 504 -30.92 -13.62 -7.03
N ARG A 505 -30.98 -13.00 -8.22
CA ARG A 505 -30.41 -11.68 -8.47
C ARG A 505 -31.48 -10.77 -9.06
N ARG A 506 -31.75 -9.66 -8.40
CA ARG A 506 -32.65 -8.63 -8.90
C ARG A 506 -32.00 -7.87 -10.05
N LEU A 507 -32.75 -7.56 -11.10
CA LEU A 507 -32.21 -6.77 -12.22
C LEU A 507 -32.06 -5.29 -11.87
N ASP A 508 -32.83 -4.78 -10.90
CA ASP A 508 -32.73 -3.40 -10.41
C ASP A 508 -31.72 -3.23 -9.26
N LEU A 509 -31.23 -4.33 -8.69
CA LEU A 509 -30.12 -4.39 -7.71
C LEU A 509 -29.14 -5.50 -8.12
N PRO A 510 -28.36 -5.30 -9.21
CA PRO A 510 -27.56 -6.36 -9.82
C PRO A 510 -26.39 -6.82 -8.94
N ASP A 511 -26.03 -6.06 -7.92
CA ASP A 511 -24.86 -6.33 -7.06
C ASP A 511 -25.19 -7.19 -5.84
N VAL A 512 -26.47 -7.54 -5.63
CA VAL A 512 -26.90 -8.39 -4.52
C VAL A 512 -27.43 -9.72 -5.06
N ILE A 513 -26.87 -10.82 -4.57
CA ILE A 513 -27.35 -12.18 -4.81
C ILE A 513 -27.91 -12.72 -3.50
N TYR A 514 -29.18 -13.13 -3.53
CA TYR A 514 -29.88 -13.75 -2.42
C TYR A 514 -29.81 -15.27 -2.56
N VAL A 515 -29.73 -15.97 -1.43
CA VAL A 515 -29.78 -17.43 -1.34
C VAL A 515 -31.12 -17.83 -0.75
N ASP A 516 -31.71 -18.90 -1.28
CA ASP A 516 -32.86 -19.55 -0.65
C ASP A 516 -32.39 -20.27 0.63
N GLU A 517 -32.86 -19.84 1.80
CA GLU A 517 -32.69 -20.62 3.04
C GLU A 517 -33.77 -21.70 3.05
N ALA A 518 -33.37 -22.94 2.72
CA ALA A 518 -34.23 -24.12 2.84
C ALA A 518 -34.49 -24.50 4.30
#